data_AF-A0A1X2Z164-F1
#
_entry.id   AF-A0A1X2Z164-F1
#
_cell.length_a   1.000
_cell.length_b   1.000
_cell.length_c   1.000
_cell.angle_alpha   90.00
_cell.angle_beta   90.00
_cell.angle_gamma   90.00
#
_symmetry.space_group_name_H-M   'P 1'
#
loop_
_entity.id
_entity.type
_entity.pdbx_description
1 polymer ?
#
loop_
_entity_poly.entity_id
_entity_poly.type
_entity_poly.pdbx_seq_one_letter_code
_entity_poly.pdbx_strand_id
1 'polypeptide(L)'
;MSDKVKVGTSKVTFRVRAFDYPQIELASVEVDVPMYTKTDNKLDNMQQGPVTADVPDGFNEKVKDALHVFADTLQASFNEEGERNVEKH
;
A
#
# COMPACT_ATOMS: atom_id res chain seq x y z
N MET A 1 24.80 -9.89 -2.44
CA MET A 1 23.61 -10.36 -3.20
C MET A 1 22.46 -10.37 -2.22
N SER A 2 21.24 -9.98 -2.61
CA SER A 2 20.08 -10.11 -1.71
C SER A 2 19.69 -11.59 -1.67
N ASP A 3 19.73 -12.22 -0.50
CA ASP A 3 19.38 -13.63 -0.28
C ASP A 3 17.86 -13.89 -0.37
N LYS A 4 17.15 -13.13 -1.22
CA LYS A 4 15.70 -13.16 -1.33
C LYS A 4 15.29 -13.40 -2.78
N VAL A 5 14.37 -14.35 -2.97
CA VAL A 5 13.80 -14.71 -4.27
C VAL A 5 12.33 -14.29 -4.31
N LYS A 6 11.92 -13.64 -5.41
CA LYS A 6 10.50 -13.30 -5.62
C LYS A 6 9.71 -14.59 -5.84
N VAL A 7 8.69 -14.82 -5.02
CA VAL A 7 7.84 -16.03 -5.07
C VAL A 7 6.41 -15.73 -5.52
N GLY A 8 6.04 -14.46 -5.62
CA GLY A 8 4.72 -14.08 -6.09
C GLY A 8 4.44 -12.60 -5.93
N THR A 9 3.14 -12.28 -6.01
CA THR A 9 2.59 -10.95 -5.82
C THR A 9 1.32 -11.09 -4.98
N SER A 10 1.16 -10.23 -3.98
CA SER A 10 -0.05 -10.11 -3.17
C SER A 10 -0.72 -8.78 -3.44
N LYS A 11 -2.05 -8.75 -3.40
CA LYS A 11 -2.81 -7.51 -3.49
C LYS A 11 -2.97 -6.88 -2.11
N VAL A 12 -2.63 -5.60 -2.00
CA VAL A 12 -2.90 -4.77 -0.82
C VAL A 12 -3.96 -3.75 -1.18
N THR A 13 -5.07 -3.75 -0.45
CA THR A 13 -6.18 -2.82 -0.67
C THR A 13 -6.09 -1.65 0.31
N PHE A 14 -6.04 -0.43 -0.23
CA PHE A 14 -6.17 0.80 0.54
C PHE A 14 -7.60 1.31 0.39
N ARG A 15 -8.23 1.70 1.51
CA ARG A 15 -9.62 2.16 1.55
C ARG A 15 -9.70 3.52 2.23
N VAL A 16 -10.41 4.44 1.59
CA VAL A 16 -10.76 5.74 2.15
C VAL A 16 -12.22 5.68 2.56
N ARG A 17 -12.51 6.00 3.83
CA ARG A 17 -13.84 5.90 4.41
C ARG A 17 -14.21 7.20 5.11
N ALA A 18 -15.48 7.60 4.98
CA ALA A 18 -16.04 8.61 5.85
C ALA A 18 -16.19 8.04 7.26
N PHE A 19 -15.75 8.79 8.28
CA PHE A 19 -15.83 8.36 9.68
C PHE A 19 -17.24 8.48 10.27
N ASP A 20 -18.01 9.46 9.79
CA ASP A 20 -19.38 9.68 10.26
C ASP A 20 -20.33 8.59 9.78
N TYR A 21 -21.37 8.31 10.57
CA TYR A 21 -22.34 7.26 10.25
C TYR A 21 -23.35 7.73 9.18
N PRO A 22 -23.67 6.91 8.18
CA PRO A 22 -23.09 5.59 7.90
C PRO A 22 -21.67 5.70 7.35
N GLN A 23 -20.78 4.78 7.79
CA GLN A 23 -19.44 4.70 7.21
C GLN A 23 -19.56 4.33 5.73
N ILE A 24 -19.30 5.29 4.86
CA ILE A 24 -19.32 5.12 3.41
C ILE A 24 -17.88 4.94 2.93
N GLU A 25 -17.62 3.89 2.15
CA GLU A 25 -16.39 3.76 1.40
C GLU A 25 -16.41 4.77 0.25
N LEU A 26 -15.49 5.74 0.29
CA LEU A 26 -15.42 6.82 -0.69
C LEU A 26 -14.56 6.40 -1.89
N ALA A 27 -13.49 5.65 -1.63
CA ALA A 27 -12.59 5.15 -2.65
C ALA A 27 -11.83 3.92 -2.15
N SER A 28 -11.44 3.05 -3.09
CA SER A 28 -10.55 1.93 -2.85
C SER A 28 -9.54 1.80 -3.97
N VAL A 29 -8.30 1.43 -3.65
CA VAL A 29 -7.28 1.08 -4.64
C VAL A 29 -6.58 -0.20 -4.23
N GLU A 30 -6.30 -1.06 -5.22
CA GLU A 30 -5.51 -2.27 -5.04
C GLU A 30 -4.11 -2.06 -5.60
N VAL A 31 -3.10 -2.48 -4.84
CA VAL A 31 -1.69 -2.40 -5.24
C VAL A 31 -1.08 -3.79 -5.20
N ASP A 32 -0.41 -4.14 -6.29
CA ASP A 32 0.35 -5.38 -6.41
C ASP A 32 1.70 -5.25 -5.69
N VAL A 33 1.89 -6.04 -4.63
CA VAL A 33 3.09 -6.05 -3.80
C VAL A 33 3.87 -7.35 -4.03
N PRO A 34 5.11 -7.29 -4.52
CA PRO A 34 5.92 -8.48 -4.72
C PRO A 34 6.29 -9.13 -3.37
N MET A 35 6.16 -10.45 -3.30
CA MET A 35 6.46 -11.25 -2.12
C MET A 35 7.76 -12.02 -2.31
N TYR A 36 8.56 -12.12 -1.25
CA TYR A 36 9.90 -12.70 -1.30
C TYR A 36 10.10 -13.76 -0.23
N THR A 37 10.79 -14.85 -0.57
CA THR A 37 11.30 -15.83 0.41
C THR A 37 12.81 -15.70 0.52
N LYS A 38 13.37 -16.09 1.66
CA LYS A 38 14.83 -16.30 1.76
C LYS A 38 15.25 -17.53 0.98
N THR A 39 16.44 -17.51 0.38
CA THR A 39 17.04 -18.64 -0.37
C THR A 39 17.40 -19.83 0.52
N ASP A 40 17.58 -19.63 1.82
CA ASP A 40 17.88 -20.66 2.82
C ASP A 40 16.64 -21.38 3.35
N ASN A 41 15.43 -21.01 2.90
CA ASN A 41 14.24 -21.86 2.96
C ASN A 41 14.44 -23.07 2.03
N LYS A 42 15.42 -23.91 2.38
CA LYS A 42 15.66 -25.21 1.77
C LYS A 42 14.46 -26.07 2.09
N LEU A 43 13.62 -26.28 1.09
CA LEU A 43 12.71 -27.41 1.04
C LEU A 43 13.58 -28.66 1.08
N ASP A 44 13.85 -29.18 2.28
CA ASP A 44 14.59 -30.42 2.48
C ASP A 44 13.81 -31.54 1.78
N ASN A 45 14.25 -31.93 0.59
CA ASN A 45 13.73 -33.01 -0.25
C ASN A 45 12.22 -33.00 -0.56
N MET A 46 11.48 -31.93 -0.24
CA MET A 46 10.07 -31.80 -0.61
C MET A 46 9.95 -31.04 -1.93
N GLN A 47 9.42 -31.69 -2.97
CA GLN A 47 9.16 -31.04 -4.26
C GLN A 47 8.10 -29.93 -4.17
N GLN A 48 7.26 -29.96 -3.13
CA GLN A 48 6.23 -28.97 -2.84
C GLN A 48 6.05 -28.84 -1.33
N GLY A 49 5.92 -27.62 -0.84
CA GLY A 49 5.69 -27.33 0.57
C GLY A 49 5.37 -25.85 0.79
N PRO A 50 4.71 -25.49 1.91
CA PRO A 50 4.45 -24.10 2.24
C PRO A 50 5.78 -23.36 2.46
N VAL A 51 5.91 -22.18 1.85
CA VAL A 51 7.06 -21.30 2.01
C VAL A 51 6.60 -20.00 2.66
N THR A 52 7.30 -19.55 3.69
CA THR A 52 7.07 -18.24 4.29
C THR A 52 7.56 -17.17 3.31
N ALA A 53 6.66 -16.27 2.93
CA ALA A 53 6.96 -15.15 2.05
C ALA A 53 6.69 -13.83 2.78
N ASP A 54 7.67 -12.94 2.72
CA ASP A 54 7.62 -11.62 3.34
C ASP A 54 7.46 -10.53 2.26
N VAL A 55 6.87 -9.41 2.67
CA VAL A 55 6.87 -8.17 1.88
C VAL A 55 8.29 -7.62 1.74
N PRO A 56 8.56 -6.71 0.79
CA PRO A 56 9.89 -6.13 0.62
C PRO A 56 10.37 -5.40 1.88
N ASP A 57 11.68 -5.34 2.07
CA ASP A 57 12.27 -4.56 3.16
C ASP A 57 11.83 -3.08 3.05
N GLY A 58 11.49 -2.49 4.21
CA GLY A 58 10.97 -1.13 4.28
C GLY A 58 9.54 -0.97 3.73
N PHE A 59 8.79 -2.05 3.49
CA PHE A 59 7.41 -1.96 3.00
C PHE A 59 6.54 -0.99 3.83
N ASN A 60 6.60 -1.11 5.17
CA ASN A 60 5.82 -0.25 6.06
C ASN A 60 6.21 1.23 5.95
N GLU A 61 7.49 1.54 5.76
CA GLU A 61 7.98 2.91 5.59
C GLU A 61 7.49 3.50 4.27
N LYS A 62 7.60 2.74 3.18
CA LYS A 62 7.08 3.14 1.87
C LYS A 62 5.58 3.37 1.88
N VAL A 63 4.82 2.53 2.60
CA VAL A 63 3.37 2.73 2.77
C VAL A 63 3.09 4.01 3.55
N LYS A 64 3.83 4.29 4.63
CA LYS A 64 3.67 5.54 5.40
C LYS A 64 3.98 6.77 4.56
N ASP A 65 5.07 6.76 3.80
CA ASP A 65 5.46 7.88 2.93
C ASP A 65 4.39 8.12 1.86
N ALA A 66 3.87 7.07 1.23
CA ALA A 66 2.79 7.17 0.26
C ALA A 66 1.50 7.75 0.87
N LEU A 67 1.16 7.36 2.11
CA LEU A 67 0.00 7.89 2.82
C LEU A 67 0.16 9.38 3.17
N HIS A 68 1.35 9.83 3.54
CA HIS A 68 1.61 11.26 3.77
C HIS A 68 1.41 12.07 2.48
N VAL A 69 2.02 11.64 1.37
CA VAL A 69 1.86 12.32 0.06
C VAL A 69 0.40 12.37 -0.37
N PHE A 70 -0.34 11.27 -0.15
CA PHE A 70 -1.77 11.22 -0.43
C PHE A 70 -2.56 12.25 0.39
N ALA A 71 -2.30 12.34 1.70
CA ALA A 71 -2.94 13.29 2.59
C ALA A 71 -2.64 14.75 2.20
N ASP A 72 -1.36 15.06 1.94
CA ASP A 72 -0.92 16.40 1.50
C ASP A 72 -1.60 16.80 0.18
N THR A 73 -1.69 15.87 -0.77
CA THR A 73 -2.35 16.10 -2.06
C THR A 73 -3.84 16.38 -1.90
N LEU A 74 -4.54 15.61 -1.05
CA LEU A 74 -5.95 15.87 -0.76
C LEU A 74 -6.14 17.23 -0.10
N GLN A 75 -5.31 17.59 0.89
CA GLN A 75 -5.41 18.86 1.58
C GLN A 75 -5.17 20.04 0.64
N ALA A 76 -4.15 19.95 -0.23
CA ALA A 76 -3.90 20.96 -1.26
C ALA A 76 -5.10 21.12 -2.20
N SER A 77 -5.71 20.01 -2.64
CA SER A 77 -6.85 20.04 -3.57
C SER A 77 -8.06 20.81 -3.00
N PHE A 78 -8.37 20.64 -1.72
CA PHE A 78 -9.47 21.38 -1.07
C PHE A 78 -9.11 22.83 -0.73
N ASN A 79 -7.84 23.12 -0.43
CA ASN A 79 -7.40 24.50 -0.21
C ASN A 79 -7.48 25.33 -1.50
N GLU A 80 -7.02 24.78 -2.63
CA GLU A 80 -7.16 25.43 -3.95
C GLU A 80 -8.63 25.65 -4.35
N GLU A 81 -9.51 24.71 -4.02
CA GLU A 81 -10.96 24.85 -4.25
C GLU A 81 -11.56 25.98 -3.40
N GLY A 82 -11.09 26.12 -2.15
CA GLY A 82 -11.45 27.22 -1.26
C GLY A 82 -11.08 28.58 -1.84
N GLU A 83 -9.83 28.75 -2.29
CA GLU A 83 -9.29 30.02 -2.82
C GLU A 83 -10.03 30.49 -4.09
N ARG A 84 -10.30 29.57 -5.03
CA ARG A 84 -11.06 29.89 -6.26
C ARG A 84 -12.51 30.30 -6.00
N ASN A 85 -13.09 29.87 -4.87
CA ASN A 85 -14.44 30.27 -4.49
C ASN A 85 -14.48 31.66 -3.82
N VAL A 86 -13.36 32.14 -3.25
CA VAL A 86 -13.29 33.49 -2.66
C VAL A 86 -13.09 34.58 -3.71
N GLU A 87 -12.40 34.30 -4.82
CA GLU A 87 -12.20 35.28 -5.91
C GLU A 87 -13.47 35.57 -6.74
N LYS A 88 -14.56 34.83 -6.52
CA LYS A 88 -15.82 35.00 -7.28
C LYS A 88 -16.87 35.91 -6.60
N HIS A 89 -16.52 36.68 -5.57
CA HIS A 89 -17.44 37.61 -4.90
C HIS A 89 -16.96 39.06 -4.95
#